data_AF-A0A935Z8T6-F1
#
_entry.id   AF-A0A935Z8T6-F1
#
_cell.length_a   1.000
_cell.length_b   1.000
_cell.length_c   1.000
_cell.angle_alpha   90.00
_cell.angle_beta   90.00
_cell.angle_gamma   90.00
#
_symmetry.space_group_name_H-M   'P 1'
#
loop_
_entity.id
_entity.type
_entity.pdbx_description
1 polymer ?
#
loop_
_entity_poly.entity_id
_entity_poly.type
_entity_poly.pdbx_seq_one_letter_code
_entity_poly.pdbx_strand_id
1 'polypeptide(L)' 'MGERRHAANVPRTVTRSEFRRDTRAVIARAEREGPIVVTDDTGAARMVIHCPRDKRPFCDD' A
#
# COMPACT_ATOMS: atom_id res chain seq x y z
N MET A 1 -13.93 28.37 -9.60
CA MET A 1 -12.87 28.85 -8.68
C MET A 1 -12.52 27.69 -7.75
N GLY A 2 -11.33 27.09 -7.90
CA GLY A 2 -10.70 26.09 -7.00
C GLY A 2 -11.32 24.68 -7.02
N GLU A 3 -10.97 23.76 -7.92
CA GLU A 3 -9.72 22.98 -7.92
C GLU A 3 -9.21 22.60 -6.52
N ARG A 4 -9.44 21.34 -6.12
CA ARG A 4 -8.41 20.48 -5.52
C ARG A 4 -8.80 19.02 -5.67
N ARG A 5 -8.05 18.37 -6.56
CA ARG A 5 -8.05 16.95 -6.86
C ARG A 5 -7.95 16.16 -5.56
N HIS A 6 -9.05 15.56 -5.10
CA HIS A 6 -8.92 14.27 -4.43
C HIS A 6 -8.51 13.31 -5.54
N ALA A 7 -7.21 13.32 -5.88
CA ALA A 7 -6.57 12.18 -6.46
C ALA A 7 -7.01 11.03 -5.57
N ALA A 8 -7.90 10.20 -6.10
CA ALA A 8 -8.40 9.05 -5.40
C ALA A 8 -7.13 8.36 -4.88
N ASN A 9 -6.97 8.38 -3.56
CA ASN A 9 -5.97 7.58 -2.87
C ASN A 9 -6.51 6.16 -2.99
N VAL A 10 -6.59 5.65 -4.23
CA VAL A 10 -7.03 4.30 -4.53
C VAL A 10 -5.91 3.47 -3.94
N PRO A 11 -6.15 2.76 -2.83
CA PRO A 11 -5.13 1.87 -2.31
C PRO A 11 -4.76 0.96 -3.46
N ARG A 12 -3.48 0.96 -3.84
CA ARG A 12 -3.05 0.12 -4.95
C ARG A 12 -3.20 -1.32 -4.49
N THR A 13 -4.15 -2.02 -5.09
CA THR A 13 -4.49 -3.38 -4.74
C THR A 13 -3.62 -4.36 -5.52
N VAL A 14 -3.11 -5.37 -4.84
CA VAL A 14 -2.44 -6.52 -5.47
C VAL A 14 -3.13 -7.80 -5.00
N THR A 15 -3.17 -8.81 -5.85
CA THR A 15 -3.73 -10.10 -5.43
C THR A 15 -2.77 -10.82 -4.47
N ARG A 16 -3.32 -11.72 -3.65
CA ARG A 16 -2.53 -12.59 -2.77
C ARG A 16 -1.54 -13.43 -3.56
N SER A 17 -1.93 -13.87 -4.75
CA SER A 17 -1.09 -14.62 -5.68
C SER A 17 0.11 -13.80 -6.15
N GLU A 18 -0.10 -12.55 -6.57
CA GLU A 18 1.00 -11.62 -6.92
C GLU A 18 1.89 -11.30 -5.72
N PHE A 19 1.30 -11.07 -4.55
CA PHE A 19 2.06 -10.83 -3.33
C PHE A 19 2.97 -12.01 -2.98
N ARG A 20 2.50 -13.24 -3.16
CA ARG A 20 3.30 -14.45 -2.90
C ARG A 20 4.36 -14.71 -3.95
N ARG A 21 4.08 -14.35 -5.21
CA ARG A 21 5.03 -14.52 -6.31
C ARG A 21 6.24 -13.61 -6.15
N ASP A 22 6.00 -12.34 -5.81
CA ASP A 22 7.03 -11.30 -5.77
C ASP A 22 6.88 -10.38 -4.56
N THR A 23 6.89 -10.97 -3.36
CA THR A 23 6.75 -10.24 -2.08
C THR A 23 7.69 -9.03 -2.00
N ARG A 24 8.95 -9.18 -2.43
CA ARG A 24 9.95 -8.11 -2.40
C ARG A 24 9.58 -6.93 -3.30
N ALA A 25 9.03 -7.19 -4.48
CA ALA A 25 8.59 -6.13 -5.39
C ALA A 25 7.37 -5.38 -4.86
N VAL A 26 6.44 -6.11 -4.21
CA VAL A 26 5.28 -5.49 -3.57
C VAL A 26 5.70 -4.62 -2.39
N ILE A 27 6.62 -5.09 -1.54
CA ILE A 27 7.15 -4.27 -0.44
C ILE A 27 7.86 -3.02 -1.00
N ALA A 28 8.73 -3.17 -2.00
CA ALA A 28 9.42 -2.03 -2.62
C ALA A 28 8.45 -1.02 -3.26
N ARG A 29 7.33 -1.48 -3.84
CA ARG A 29 6.25 -0.60 -4.30
C ARG A 29 5.60 0.11 -3.12
N ALA A 30 5.29 -0.61 -2.04
CA ALA A 30 4.69 0.00 -0.87
C ALA A 30 5.60 1.07 -0.22
N GLU A 31 6.93 0.91 -0.30
CA GLU A 31 7.91 1.90 0.19
C GLU A 31 7.99 3.17 -0.68
N ARG A 32 7.74 3.03 -1.99
CA ARG A 32 7.85 4.13 -2.96
C ARG A 32 6.53 4.85 -3.18
N GLU A 33 5.42 4.13 -3.10
CA GLU A 33 4.11 4.55 -3.60
C GLU A 33 3.06 4.67 -2.49
N GLY A 34 3.35 4.15 -1.28
CA GLY A 34 2.44 4.18 -0.14
C GLY A 34 1.75 2.82 0.13
N PRO A 35 0.78 2.77 1.04
CA PRO A 35 0.19 1.51 1.50
C PRO A 35 -0.45 0.71 0.35
N ILE A 36 -0.17 -0.58 0.33
CA ILE A 36 -0.70 -1.53 -0.68
C ILE A 36 -1.70 -2.47 -0.02
N VAL A 37 -2.86 -2.64 -0.64
CA VAL A 37 -3.89 -3.58 -0.16
C VAL A 37 -3.71 -4.91 -0.87
N VAL A 38 -3.56 -5.99 -0.11
CA VAL A 38 -3.55 -7.34 -0.63
C VAL A 38 -4.99 -7.86 -0.63
N THR A 39 -5.50 -8.20 -1.82
CA THR A 39 -6.82 -8.79 -2.03
C THR A 39 -6.73 -10.28 -2.29
N ASP A 40 -7.82 -10.99 -2.08
CA ASP A 40 -8.00 -12.36 -2.53
C ASP A 40 -8.36 -12.41 -4.04
N ASP A 41 -8.40 -13.59 -4.67
CA ASP A 41 -8.79 -13.75 -6.09
C ASP A 41 -10.24 -13.30 -6.37
N THR A 42 -11.06 -13.19 -5.32
CA THR A 42 -12.40 -12.63 -5.34
C THR A 42 -12.45 -11.10 -5.27
N GLY A 43 -11.30 -10.43 -5.13
CA GLY A 43 -11.19 -8.97 -4.98
C GLY A 43 -11.43 -8.46 -3.56
N ALA A 44 -11.74 -9.34 -2.60
CA ALA A 44 -11.94 -8.95 -1.21
C ALA A 44 -10.60 -8.59 -0.53
N ALA A 45 -10.52 -7.43 0.11
CA ALA A 45 -9.35 -7.02 0.87
C ALA A 45 -9.09 -7.98 2.05
N ARG A 46 -7.86 -8.48 2.15
CA ARG A 46 -7.44 -9.41 3.22
C ARG A 46 -6.43 -8.79 4.16
N MET A 47 -5.52 -7.97 3.65
CA MET A 47 -4.43 -7.39 4.42
C MET A 47 -3.96 -6.07 3.78
N VAL A 48 -3.36 -5.18 4.57
CA VAL A 48 -2.72 -3.96 4.08
C VAL A 48 -1.25 -3.98 4.47
N ILE A 49 -0.37 -3.73 3.50
CA ILE A 49 1.07 -3.58 3.69
C ILE A 49 1.34 -2.10 3.88
N HIS A 50 1.62 -1.74 5.13
CA HIS A 50 2.14 -0.42 5.48
C HIS A 50 3.66 -0.50 5.51
N CYS A 51 4.33 0.28 4.67
CA CYS A 51 5.78 0.35 4.75
C CYS A 51 6.25 1.24 5.90
N PRO A 52 7.34 0.85 6.58
CA PRO A 52 7.81 1.51 7.80
C PRO A 52 8.41 2.90 7.55
N ARG A 53 8.50 3.39 6.32
CA ARG A 53 8.99 4.76 6.04
C ARG A 53 8.09 5.84 6.67
N ASP A 54 6.81 5.50 6.92
CA ASP A 54 5.86 6.33 7.66
C ASP A 54 5.92 6.09 9.18
N LYS A 55 6.44 4.93 9.62
CA LYS A 55 6.96 4.76 10.99
C LYS A 55 8.34 5.42 11.08
N ARG A 56 8.39 6.76 10.95
CA ARG A 56 9.37 7.47 11.78
C ARG A 56 9.19 6.89 13.18
N PRO A 57 10.24 6.42 13.87
CA PRO A 57 10.10 6.16 15.29
C PRO A 57 9.47 7.42 15.87
N PHE A 58 8.60 7.27 16.86
CA PHE A 58 8.33 8.39 17.75
C PHE A 58 9.71 8.95 18.12
N CYS A 59 10.09 10.07 17.49
CA CYS A 59 11.07 10.98 18.01
C CYS A 59 10.36 11.56 19.23
N ASP A 60 10.60 10.94 20.37
CA ASP A 60 10.36 11.56 21.66
C ASP A 60 11.71 11.51 22.37
N ASP A 61 12.38 12.68 22.29
CA ASP A 61 13.48 13.22 23.09
C ASP A 61 14.76 12.38 23.31
#